data_AF-A0A5C1AD47-F1
#
_entry.id   AF-A0A5C1AD47-F1
#
_cell.length_a   1.000
_cell.length_b   1.000
_cell.length_c   1.000
_cell.angle_alpha   90.00
_cell.angle_beta   90.00
_cell.angle_gamma   90.00
#
_symmetry.space_group_name_H-M   'P 1'
#
loop_
_entity.id
_entity.type
_entity.pdbx_description
1 polymer ?
#
loop_
_entity_poly.entity_id
_entity_poly.type
_entity_poly.pdbx_seq_one_letter_code
_entity_poly.pdbx_strand_id
1 'polypeptide(L)'
;MTIQRNLRTLAAAVLTTIAAAGCGNSGPKTHAVTGQVVYTGGDVAQLAGHNVEVALSSDPNVRAYGVIEPNGRFKLQTYENGKIIRGAKEGAYDARVVIADEGDGQSKKPKLAVRYLKFNTSGLKVNVPATDDVQLTVATK
;
A
#
# COMPACT_ATOMS: atom_id res chain seq x y z
N MET A 1 79.37 22.37 3.42
CA MET A 1 79.43 21.15 4.25
C MET A 1 78.00 20.78 4.61
N THR A 2 77.54 19.62 4.12
CA THR A 2 76.26 18.90 4.43
C THR A 2 74.96 19.55 3.89
N ILE A 3 74.25 19.10 2.84
CA ILE A 3 73.63 17.82 2.42
C ILE A 3 72.28 17.49 3.13
N GLN A 4 71.19 17.69 2.37
CA GLN A 4 69.98 16.83 2.20
C GLN A 4 68.73 16.83 3.13
N ARG A 5 67.58 16.76 2.40
CA ARG A 5 66.42 15.83 2.51
C ARG A 5 65.14 16.24 3.28
N ASN A 6 64.16 16.67 2.49
CA ASN A 6 62.77 16.17 2.33
C ASN A 6 62.17 15.31 3.47
N LEU A 7 61.10 15.78 4.12
CA LEU A 7 60.10 15.00 4.88
C LEU A 7 58.72 15.68 4.66
N ARG A 8 57.82 15.17 3.81
CA ARG A 8 56.73 14.21 4.11
C ARG A 8 55.66 14.71 5.12
N THR A 9 54.52 15.11 4.54
CA THR A 9 53.12 14.77 4.94
C THR A 9 52.51 15.39 6.20
N LEU A 10 51.33 16.01 6.07
CA LEU A 10 50.15 16.04 6.99
C LEU A 10 49.19 17.17 6.52
N ALA A 11 48.19 16.93 5.67
CA ALA A 11 46.85 16.39 5.99
C ALA A 11 46.14 17.16 7.13
N ALA A 12 45.19 18.03 6.80
CA ALA A 12 44.17 18.52 7.73
C ALA A 12 42.81 18.56 7.02
N ALA A 13 42.12 17.42 7.09
CA ALA A 13 40.76 17.22 6.62
C ALA A 13 39.76 17.84 7.62
N VAL A 14 38.88 18.71 7.13
CA VAL A 14 37.71 19.18 7.88
C VAL A 14 36.62 18.12 7.71
N LEU A 15 36.51 17.20 8.68
CA LEU A 15 35.45 16.20 8.74
C LEU A 15 34.12 16.89 9.08
N THR A 16 33.21 16.90 8.10
CA THR A 16 31.80 17.22 8.25
C THR A 16 31.10 15.99 8.85
N THR A 17 30.83 16.01 10.16
CA THR A 17 29.97 15.01 10.79
C THR A 17 28.52 15.34 10.52
N ILE A 18 28.01 14.89 9.37
CA ILE A 18 26.57 14.76 9.14
C ILE A 18 26.09 13.63 10.04
N ALA A 19 25.46 13.99 11.16
CA ALA A 19 24.75 13.06 12.01
C ALA A 19 23.58 12.49 11.19
N ALA A 20 23.79 11.31 10.61
CA ALA A 20 22.73 10.46 10.12
C ALA A 20 21.90 9.99 11.32
N ALA A 21 20.90 10.78 11.71
CA ALA A 21 19.81 10.31 12.55
C ALA A 21 19.04 9.26 11.74
N GLY A 22 19.47 8.01 11.85
CA GLY A 22 18.80 6.86 11.26
C GLY A 22 17.37 6.79 11.80
N CYS A 23 16.40 6.85 10.90
CA CYS A 23 15.00 6.53 11.15
C CYS A 23 14.88 5.07 11.63
N GLY A 24 14.98 4.85 12.94
CA GLY A 24 14.59 3.59 13.58
C GLY A 24 13.08 3.49 13.62
N ASN A 25 12.46 2.90 12.58
CA ASN A 25 11.04 2.60 12.59
C ASN A 25 10.82 1.18 13.12
N SER A 26 10.69 1.04 14.44
CA SER A 26 10.34 -0.20 15.17
C SER A 26 8.87 -0.62 15.01
N GLY A 27 8.22 -0.17 13.93
CA GLY A 27 6.85 -0.57 13.60
C GLY A 27 6.78 -1.98 13.03
N PRO A 28 5.59 -2.62 13.04
CA PRO A 28 5.40 -3.93 12.45
C PRO A 28 5.82 -3.95 10.98
N LYS A 29 6.50 -5.03 10.59
CA LYS A 29 7.02 -5.20 9.24
C LYS A 29 5.84 -5.28 8.27
N THR A 30 5.80 -4.32 7.37
CA THR A 30 4.81 -4.23 6.29
C THR A 30 5.52 -4.28 4.95
N HIS A 31 4.82 -4.78 3.94
CA HIS A 31 5.28 -4.85 2.56
C HIS A 31 4.42 -3.92 1.72
N ALA A 32 5.05 -3.10 0.88
CA ALA A 32 4.32 -2.27 -0.07
C ALA A 32 3.49 -3.15 -1.00
N VAL A 33 2.21 -2.81 -1.17
CA VAL A 33 1.31 -3.50 -2.09
C VAL A 33 0.65 -2.46 -2.97
N THR A 34 0.81 -2.64 -4.28
CA THR A 34 0.11 -1.90 -5.32
C THR A 34 -0.75 -2.87 -6.12
N GLY A 35 -1.83 -2.36 -6.71
CA GLY A 35 -2.67 -3.16 -7.58
C GLY A 35 -3.61 -2.34 -8.43
N GLN A 36 -4.39 -3.06 -9.23
CA GLN A 36 -5.41 -2.53 -10.11
C GLN A 36 -6.72 -3.32 -9.98
N VAL A 37 -7.83 -2.60 -9.87
CA VAL A 37 -9.17 -3.15 -10.05
C VAL A 37 -9.50 -3.17 -11.53
N VAL A 38 -9.95 -4.31 -12.04
CA VAL A 38 -10.49 -4.45 -13.40
C VAL A 38 -12.00 -4.59 -13.30
N TYR A 39 -12.76 -3.66 -13.87
CA TYR A 39 -14.22 -3.65 -13.75
C TYR A 39 -14.90 -4.16 -15.02
N THR A 40 -15.32 -5.41 -15.01
CA THR A 40 -15.95 -6.08 -16.15
C THR A 40 -17.40 -5.63 -16.30
N GLY A 41 -17.76 -5.16 -17.50
CA GLY A 41 -19.12 -4.69 -17.81
C GLY A 41 -19.47 -3.31 -17.24
N GLY A 42 -18.47 -2.56 -16.77
CA GLY A 42 -18.61 -1.18 -16.31
C GLY A 42 -17.37 -0.36 -16.63
N ASP A 43 -17.43 0.94 -16.33
CA ASP A 43 -16.26 1.83 -16.40
C ASP A 43 -15.60 1.87 -15.02
N VAL A 44 -14.31 1.51 -14.95
CA VAL A 44 -13.55 1.48 -13.69
C VAL A 44 -13.49 2.84 -12.99
N ALA A 45 -13.63 3.95 -13.74
CA ALA A 45 -13.70 5.29 -13.15
C ALA A 45 -14.92 5.47 -12.23
N GLN A 46 -15.97 4.66 -12.40
CA GLN A 46 -17.13 4.64 -11.48
C GLN A 46 -16.80 4.08 -10.10
N LEU A 47 -15.65 3.40 -9.94
CA LEU A 47 -15.18 2.92 -8.65
C LEU A 47 -14.21 3.90 -7.98
N ALA A 48 -13.87 5.01 -8.63
CA ALA A 48 -12.95 6.00 -8.07
C ALA A 48 -13.48 6.55 -6.73
N GLY A 49 -12.58 6.73 -5.75
CA GLY A 49 -12.94 7.22 -4.42
C GLY A 49 -13.53 6.14 -3.49
N HIS A 50 -13.92 4.99 -4.01
CA HIS A 50 -14.23 3.81 -3.19
C HIS A 50 -12.96 3.08 -2.77
N ASN A 51 -13.09 2.07 -1.91
CA ASN A 51 -11.94 1.39 -1.33
C ASN A 51 -11.90 -0.09 -1.70
N VAL A 52 -10.70 -0.61 -1.94
CA VAL A 52 -10.38 -2.02 -1.70
C VAL A 52 -10.09 -2.15 -0.22
N GLU A 53 -10.73 -3.09 0.45
CA GLU A 53 -10.39 -3.50 1.81
C GLU A 53 -9.94 -4.96 1.79
N VAL A 54 -8.88 -5.27 2.52
CA VAL A 54 -8.36 -6.62 2.69
C VAL A 54 -8.31 -6.99 4.16
N ALA A 55 -8.66 -8.22 4.48
CA ALA A 55 -8.56 -8.80 5.83
C ALA A 55 -7.69 -10.05 5.79
N LEU A 56 -6.75 -10.18 6.73
CA LEU A 56 -5.83 -11.31 6.80
C LEU A 56 -6.64 -12.58 7.11
N SER A 57 -6.49 -13.62 6.29
CA SER A 57 -7.30 -14.84 6.42
C SER A 57 -7.05 -15.58 7.75
N SER A 58 -5.86 -15.44 8.34
CA SER A 58 -5.53 -16.00 9.66
C SER A 58 -6.02 -15.15 10.84
N ASP A 59 -6.23 -13.85 10.65
CA ASP A 59 -6.77 -12.93 11.66
C ASP A 59 -7.51 -11.76 10.98
N PRO A 60 -8.86 -11.84 10.87
CA PRO A 60 -9.66 -10.82 10.20
C PRO A 60 -9.67 -9.43 10.85
N ASN A 61 -9.06 -9.28 12.04
CA ASN A 61 -8.84 -7.98 12.68
C ASN A 61 -7.65 -7.24 12.08
N VAL A 62 -6.72 -7.97 11.44
CA VAL A 62 -5.62 -7.37 10.69
C VAL A 62 -6.12 -6.98 9.31
N ARG A 63 -6.20 -5.68 9.06
CA ARG A 63 -6.76 -5.13 7.82
C ARG A 63 -5.86 -4.10 7.17
N ALA A 64 -5.97 -4.02 5.86
CA ALA A 64 -5.42 -2.92 5.06
C ALA A 64 -6.46 -2.45 4.06
N TYR A 65 -6.32 -1.22 3.59
CA TYR A 65 -7.24 -0.61 2.63
C TYR A 65 -6.49 0.25 1.62
N GLY A 66 -7.09 0.47 0.47
CA GLY A 66 -6.57 1.36 -0.56
C GLY A 66 -7.72 2.02 -1.31
N VAL A 67 -7.63 3.34 -1.48
CA VAL A 67 -8.56 4.09 -2.32
C VAL A 67 -8.32 3.70 -3.78
N ILE A 68 -9.40 3.47 -4.51
CA ILE A 68 -9.38 3.21 -5.94
C ILE A 68 -9.28 4.55 -6.66
N GLU A 69 -8.23 4.72 -7.46
CA GLU A 69 -8.02 5.86 -8.34
C GLU A 69 -8.88 5.73 -9.63
N PRO A 70 -9.07 6.82 -10.43
CA PRO A 70 -9.88 6.78 -11.65
C PRO A 70 -9.46 5.75 -12.71
N ASN A 71 -8.20 5.33 -12.68
CA ASN A 71 -7.64 4.28 -13.56
C ASN A 71 -7.72 2.87 -12.94
N GLY A 72 -8.41 2.72 -11.80
CA GLY A 72 -8.53 1.49 -11.04
C GLY A 72 -7.33 1.17 -10.14
N ARG A 73 -6.27 1.98 -10.14
CA ARG A 73 -5.08 1.74 -9.31
C ARG A 73 -5.39 1.93 -7.83
N PHE A 74 -4.74 1.15 -6.98
CA PHE A 74 -4.79 1.33 -5.53
C PHE A 74 -3.44 1.00 -4.90
N LYS A 75 -3.25 1.51 -3.68
CA LYS A 75 -2.10 1.18 -2.83
C LYS A 75 -2.62 0.84 -1.45
N LEU A 76 -2.24 -0.33 -0.92
CA LEU A 76 -2.68 -0.71 0.41
C LEU A 76 -1.93 0.06 1.49
N GLN A 77 -2.67 0.39 2.53
CA GLN A 77 -2.18 0.99 3.76
C GLN A 77 -2.84 0.29 4.95
N THR A 78 -2.07 0.08 6.00
CA THR A 78 -2.54 -0.50 7.26
C THR A 78 -2.74 0.63 8.26
N TYR A 79 -3.90 0.64 8.94
CA TYR A 79 -4.11 1.52 10.09
C TYR A 79 -3.81 0.74 11.37
N GLU A 80 -2.79 1.18 12.10
CA GLU A 80 -2.36 0.52 13.32
C GLU A 80 -1.95 1.58 14.35
N ASN A 81 -2.52 1.48 15.55
CA ASN A 81 -2.24 2.39 16.66
C ASN A 81 -2.35 3.89 16.30
N GLY A 82 -3.40 4.26 15.57
CA GLY A 82 -3.62 5.66 15.18
C GLY A 82 -2.78 6.14 13.99
N LYS A 83 -1.96 5.27 13.39
CA LYS A 83 -1.03 5.62 12.33
C LYS A 83 -1.35 4.88 11.04
N ILE A 84 -1.21 5.59 9.93
CA ILE A 84 -1.24 5.01 8.59
C ILE A 84 0.17 4.53 8.25
N ILE A 85 0.32 3.22 8.05
CA ILE A 85 1.57 2.56 7.65
C ILE A 85 1.39 2.11 6.20
N ARG A 86 2.39 2.36 5.35
CA ARG A 86 2.34 1.94 3.94
C ARG A 86 2.41 0.42 3.85
N GLY A 87 1.55 -0.18 3.03
CA GLY A 87 1.55 -1.61 2.79
C GLY A 87 0.66 -2.40 3.76
N ALA A 88 0.88 -3.71 3.76
CA ALA A 88 0.17 -4.68 4.58
C ALA A 88 1.17 -5.62 5.26
N LYS A 89 0.75 -6.27 6.35
CA LYS A 89 1.54 -7.33 7.00
C LYS A 89 1.63 -8.54 6.06
N GLU A 90 2.64 -9.37 6.27
CA GLU A 90 2.82 -10.61 5.50
C GLU A 90 1.63 -11.57 5.73
N GLY A 91 1.17 -12.22 4.65
CA GLY A 91 0.16 -13.26 4.70
C GLY A 91 -0.82 -13.27 3.52
N ALA A 92 -1.79 -14.19 3.61
CA ALA A 92 -2.88 -14.33 2.64
C ALA A 92 -4.11 -13.57 3.11
N TYR A 93 -4.73 -12.83 2.22
CA TYR A 93 -5.85 -11.94 2.51
C TYR A 93 -7.07 -12.27 1.65
N ASP A 94 -8.24 -12.09 2.27
CA ASP A 94 -9.53 -11.95 1.59
C ASP A 94 -9.78 -10.48 1.28
N ALA A 95 -10.28 -10.17 0.08
CA ALA A 95 -10.52 -8.80 -0.34
C ALA A 95 -12.01 -8.52 -0.63
N ARG A 96 -12.40 -7.26 -0.52
CA ARG A 96 -13.71 -6.74 -0.93
C ARG A 96 -13.59 -5.32 -1.42
N VAL A 97 -14.63 -4.84 -2.09
CA VAL A 97 -14.83 -3.42 -2.39
C VAL A 97 -15.78 -2.82 -1.35
N VAL A 98 -15.43 -1.65 -0.83
CA VAL A 98 -16.26 -0.84 0.05
C VAL A 98 -16.69 0.41 -0.69
N ILE A 99 -18.00 0.53 -0.92
CA ILE A 99 -18.60 1.74 -1.50
C ILE A 99 -18.60 2.83 -0.44
N ALA A 100 -17.81 3.88 -0.66
CA ALA A 100 -17.82 5.06 0.19
C ALA A 100 -19.17 5.78 0.03
N ASP A 101 -19.73 6.27 1.14
CA ASP A 101 -20.91 7.12 1.10
C ASP A 101 -20.42 8.56 0.94
N GLU A 102 -20.55 9.09 -0.28
CA GLU A 102 -20.33 10.51 -0.51
C GLU A 102 -21.57 11.23 0.03
N GLY A 103 -21.39 11.92 1.16
CA GLY A 103 -22.44 12.34 2.10
C GLY A 103 -23.52 13.31 1.61
N ASP A 104 -23.73 13.47 0.30
CA ASP A 104 -24.86 14.19 -0.29
C ASP A 104 -25.98 13.27 -0.80
N GLY A 105 -25.74 11.94 -0.88
CA GLY A 105 -26.70 10.96 -1.39
C GLY A 105 -27.08 11.13 -2.86
N GLN A 106 -26.43 12.06 -3.60
CA GLN A 106 -26.69 12.34 -5.01
C GLN A 106 -25.73 11.60 -5.94
N SER A 107 -24.57 11.17 -5.44
CA SER A 107 -23.66 10.32 -6.21
C SER A 107 -24.30 8.96 -6.52
N LYS A 108 -24.43 8.65 -7.82
CA LYS A 108 -24.92 7.34 -8.28
C LYS A 108 -23.94 6.25 -7.85
N LYS A 109 -24.36 5.39 -6.91
CA LYS A 109 -23.58 4.21 -6.50
C LYS A 109 -23.25 3.34 -7.72
N PRO A 110 -22.01 2.84 -7.84
CA PRO A 110 -21.63 1.98 -8.96
C PRO A 110 -22.44 0.69 -8.93
N LYS A 111 -22.75 0.16 -10.12
CA LYS A 111 -23.51 -1.09 -10.30
C LYS A 111 -22.68 -2.35 -10.01
N LEU A 112 -21.97 -2.40 -8.88
CA LEU A 112 -21.11 -3.51 -8.53
C LEU A 112 -21.92 -4.73 -8.07
N ALA A 113 -21.55 -5.94 -8.52
CA ALA A 113 -22.20 -7.15 -8.04
C ALA A 113 -22.02 -7.32 -6.53
N VAL A 114 -23.11 -7.59 -5.80
CA VAL A 114 -23.17 -7.61 -4.32
C VAL A 114 -22.15 -8.57 -3.70
N ARG A 115 -21.74 -9.63 -4.42
CA ARG A 115 -20.73 -10.58 -3.95
C ARG A 115 -19.39 -9.92 -3.64
N TYR A 116 -19.01 -8.88 -4.39
CA TYR A 116 -17.75 -8.18 -4.19
C TYR A 116 -17.74 -7.25 -2.97
N LEU A 117 -18.89 -7.04 -2.32
CA LEU A 117 -19.02 -6.23 -1.11
C LEU A 117 -18.74 -7.02 0.18
N LYS A 118 -18.53 -8.34 0.07
CA LYS A 118 -18.34 -9.23 1.22
C LYS A 118 -17.10 -10.09 1.02
N PHE A 119 -16.28 -10.21 2.06
CA PHE A 119 -15.06 -11.03 2.01
C PHE A 119 -15.34 -12.49 1.62
N ASN A 120 -16.38 -13.10 2.23
CA ASN A 120 -16.67 -14.51 2.07
C ASN A 120 -17.28 -14.90 0.71
N THR A 121 -17.79 -13.94 -0.06
CA THR A 121 -18.42 -14.22 -1.37
C THR A 121 -17.73 -13.53 -2.55
N SER A 122 -16.75 -12.67 -2.31
CA SER A 122 -16.05 -11.95 -3.38
C SER A 122 -15.18 -12.88 -4.23
N GLY A 123 -14.57 -13.89 -3.60
CA GLY A 123 -13.53 -14.73 -4.21
C GLY A 123 -12.22 -13.97 -4.48
N LEU A 124 -12.11 -12.70 -4.05
CA LEU A 124 -10.94 -11.86 -4.28
C LEU A 124 -9.86 -12.17 -3.24
N LYS A 125 -8.62 -12.35 -3.69
CA LYS A 125 -7.48 -12.75 -2.86
C LYS A 125 -6.28 -11.84 -3.11
N VAL A 126 -5.50 -11.61 -2.06
CA VAL A 126 -4.21 -10.91 -2.14
C VAL A 126 -3.19 -11.65 -1.29
N ASN A 127 -1.99 -11.88 -1.83
CA ASN A 127 -0.86 -12.41 -1.07
C ASN A 127 0.14 -11.28 -0.81
N VAL A 128 0.70 -11.25 0.40
CA VAL A 128 1.67 -10.24 0.83
C VAL A 128 2.89 -10.96 1.39
N PRO A 129 4.12 -10.67 0.91
CA PRO A 129 4.41 -9.80 -0.22
C PRO A 129 3.82 -10.34 -1.53
N ALA A 130 3.39 -9.41 -2.40
CA ALA A 130 2.97 -9.78 -3.75
C ALA A 130 4.23 -9.98 -4.62
N THR A 131 4.23 -11.01 -5.46
CA THR A 131 5.30 -11.25 -6.45
C THR A 131 5.23 -10.26 -7.60
N ASP A 132 4.01 -9.86 -7.93
CA ASP A 132 3.64 -8.98 -9.03
C ASP A 132 2.59 -7.97 -8.54
N ASP A 133 2.25 -7.05 -9.42
CA ASP A 133 1.21 -6.08 -9.18
C ASP A 133 -0.17 -6.77 -9.04
N VAL A 134 -0.90 -6.46 -7.96
CA VAL A 134 -2.13 -7.19 -7.61
C VAL A 134 -3.24 -6.84 -8.60
N GLN A 135 -3.90 -7.85 -9.19
CA GLN A 135 -5.07 -7.64 -10.04
C GLN A 135 -6.35 -8.16 -9.38
N LEU A 136 -7.34 -7.28 -9.20
CA LEU A 136 -8.64 -7.63 -8.63
C LEU A 136 -9.75 -7.43 -9.67
N THR A 137 -10.24 -8.53 -10.25
CA THR A 137 -11.30 -8.48 -11.25
C THR A 137 -12.67 -8.51 -10.60
N VAL A 138 -13.41 -7.43 -10.79
CA VAL A 138 -14.80 -7.28 -10.36
C VAL A 138 -15.74 -7.15 -11.56
N ALA A 139 -17.04 -7.26 -11.34
CA ALA A 139 -18.03 -7.23 -12.41
C ALA A 139 -19.30 -6.51 -11.97
N THR A 140 -20.00 -5.94 -12.94
CA THR A 140 -21.35 -5.38 -12.73
C THR A 140 -22.31 -6.46 -12.22
N LYS A 141 -23.36 -6.02 -11.51
CA LYS A 141 -24.56 -6.82 -11.29
C LYS A 141 -25.20 -7.21 -12.62
#